data_AF-A0A837JAN0-F1
#
_entry.id   AF-A0A837JAN0-F1
#
_cell.length_a   1.000
_cell.length_b   1.000
_cell.length_c   1.000
_cell.angle_alpha   90.00
_cell.angle_beta   90.00
_cell.angle_gamma   90.00
#
_symmetry.space_group_name_H-M   'P 1'
#
loop_
_entity.id
_entity.type
_entity.pdbx_description
1 polymer ?
#
loop_
_entity_poly.entity_id
_entity_poly.type
_entity_poly.pdbx_seq_one_letter_code
_entity_poly.pdbx_strand_id
1 'polypeptide(L)'
;MKPAFSLLELIFAIVVLGIIVSVAVPKFLDTRDSALVSTIKRDVNTVINSIQSYYLLNQKIEKLTDAMEISDSNWKVEDLKLTDKNSCLTIEVKTSSNQTKNIELVVDSTKETTICKKLRDAGLVSKSVELY
;
A
#
# COMPACT_ATOMS: atom_id res chain seq x y z
N MET A 1 -20.13 48.35 19.28
CA MET A 1 -20.57 46.97 19.61
C MET A 1 -20.38 46.13 18.36
N LYS A 2 -19.58 45.07 18.40
CA LYS A 2 -19.44 44.17 17.23
C LYS A 2 -20.69 43.28 17.18
N PRO A 3 -21.37 43.13 16.03
CA PRO A 3 -22.50 42.23 15.93
C PRO A 3 -22.04 40.81 16.27
N ALA A 4 -22.70 40.20 17.25
CA ALA A 4 -22.53 38.79 17.58
C ALA A 4 -23.32 37.95 16.57
N PHE A 5 -22.80 36.77 16.25
CA PHE A 5 -23.44 35.82 15.35
C PHE A 5 -24.79 35.38 15.91
N SER A 6 -25.84 35.30 15.08
CA SER A 6 -27.15 34.82 15.51
C SER A 6 -27.12 33.32 15.76
N LEU A 7 -27.82 32.86 16.80
CA LEU A 7 -28.02 31.42 17.04
C LEU A 7 -28.63 30.72 15.82
N LEU A 8 -29.51 31.41 15.09
CA LEU A 8 -30.13 30.86 13.88
C LEU A 8 -29.12 30.68 12.74
N GLU A 9 -28.20 31.63 12.57
CA GLU A 9 -27.13 31.53 11.56
C GLU A 9 -26.19 30.35 11.87
N LEU A 10 -25.90 30.11 13.15
CA LEU A 10 -25.05 28.99 13.57
C LEU A 10 -25.71 27.65 13.27
N ILE A 11 -26.99 27.49 13.60
CA ILE A 11 -27.74 26.26 13.33
C ILE A 11 -27.83 26.01 11.83
N PHE A 12 -28.17 27.03 11.03
CA PHE A 12 -28.24 26.89 9.58
C PHE A 12 -26.90 26.49 8.97
N ALA A 13 -25.79 27.09 9.42
CA ALA A 13 -24.46 26.74 8.97
C ALA A 13 -24.10 25.27 9.27
N ILE A 14 -24.41 24.77 10.47
CA ILE A 14 -24.13 23.38 10.85
C ILE A 14 -24.97 22.40 10.02
N VAL A 15 -26.25 22.72 9.78
CA VAL A 15 -27.13 21.87 8.95
C VAL A 15 -26.61 21.76 7.52
N VAL A 16 -26.23 22.89 6.91
CA VAL A 16 -25.67 22.89 5.54
C VAL A 16 -24.36 22.11 5.48
N LEU A 17 -23.45 22.32 6.44
CA LEU A 17 -22.20 21.55 6.52
C LEU A 17 -22.46 20.05 6.69
N GLY A 18 -23.46 19.66 7.49
CA GLY A 18 -23.84 18.26 7.70
C GLY A 18 -24.25 17.56 6.40
N ILE A 19 -25.05 18.23 5.57
CA ILE A 19 -25.51 17.70 4.28
C ILE A 19 -24.31 17.51 3.33
N ILE A 20 -23.42 18.50 3.24
CA ILE A 20 -22.23 18.42 2.37
C ILE A 20 -21.30 17.29 2.82
N VAL A 21 -21.03 17.18 4.12
CA VAL A 21 -20.14 16.17 4.71
C VAL A 21 -20.63 14.76 4.44
N SER A 22 -21.95 14.52 4.52
CA SER A 22 -22.55 13.20 4.26
C SER A 22 -22.21 12.64 2.88
N VAL A 23 -22.12 13.50 1.85
CA VAL A 23 -21.79 13.08 0.47
C VAL A 23 -20.28 13.15 0.22
N ALA A 24 -19.59 14.14 0.78
CA ALA A 24 -18.18 14.38 0.52
C ALA A 24 -17.26 13.34 1.19
N VAL A 25 -17.55 12.94 2.44
CA VAL A 25 -16.68 12.05 3.22
C VAL A 25 -16.52 10.67 2.57
N PRO A 26 -17.59 9.95 2.17
CA PRO A 26 -17.44 8.65 1.54
C PRO A 26 -16.58 8.71 0.26
N LYS A 27 -16.78 9.73 -0.57
CA LYS A 27 -16.01 9.94 -1.81
C LYS A 27 -14.54 10.26 -1.52
N PHE A 28 -14.27 11.04 -0.48
CA PHE A 28 -12.91 11.35 -0.05
C PHE A 28 -12.18 10.10 0.43
N LEU A 29 -12.83 9.26 1.26
CA LEU A 29 -12.27 7.99 1.71
C LEU A 29 -11.98 7.05 0.54
N ASP A 30 -12.91 6.92 -0.40
CA ASP A 30 -12.74 6.11 -1.60
C ASP A 30 -11.55 6.55 -2.48
N THR A 31 -11.38 7.86 -2.63
CA THR A 31 -10.25 8.47 -3.36
C THR A 31 -8.92 8.21 -2.64
N ARG A 32 -8.90 8.31 -1.31
CA ARG A 32 -7.70 8.01 -0.51
C ARG A 32 -7.28 6.55 -0.64
N ASP A 33 -8.23 5.63 -0.56
CA ASP A 33 -7.97 4.21 -0.73
C ASP A 33 -7.43 3.91 -2.14
N SER A 34 -8.01 4.54 -3.16
CA SER A 34 -7.56 4.38 -4.55
C SER A 34 -6.15 4.90 -4.77
N ALA A 35 -5.80 6.03 -4.13
CA ALA A 35 -4.44 6.56 -4.14
C ALA A 35 -3.45 5.61 -3.44
N LEU A 36 -3.84 5.05 -2.29
CA LEU A 36 -3.04 4.06 -1.58
C LEU A 36 -2.78 2.81 -2.44
N VAL A 37 -3.82 2.28 -3.09
CA VAL A 37 -3.72 1.15 -4.02
C VAL A 37 -2.76 1.43 -5.16
N SER A 38 -2.84 2.62 -5.77
CA SER A 38 -1.92 3.01 -6.84
C SER A 38 -0.48 3.14 -6.36
N THR A 39 -0.25 3.64 -5.16
CA THR A 39 1.08 3.75 -4.55
C THR A 39 1.64 2.37 -4.28
N ILE A 40 0.89 1.49 -3.61
CA ILE A 40 1.32 0.12 -3.31
C ILE A 40 1.65 -0.64 -4.60
N LYS A 41 0.81 -0.52 -5.64
CA LYS A 41 1.08 -1.15 -6.94
C LYS A 41 2.39 -0.65 -7.57
N ARG A 42 2.68 0.65 -7.48
CA ARG A 42 3.95 1.22 -7.96
C ARG A 42 5.12 0.68 -7.14
N ASP A 43 4.99 0.72 -5.82
CA ASP A 43 6.02 0.26 -4.88
C ASP A 43 6.36 -1.22 -5.12
N VAL A 44 5.37 -2.10 -5.30
CA VAL A 44 5.60 -3.53 -5.61
C VAL A 44 6.50 -3.70 -6.84
N ASN A 45 6.20 -2.98 -7.94
CA ASN A 45 7.01 -3.07 -9.15
C ASN A 45 8.42 -2.52 -8.93
N THR A 46 8.54 -1.40 -8.23
CA THR A 46 9.84 -0.80 -7.88
C THR A 46 10.67 -1.74 -7.02
N VAL A 47 10.07 -2.35 -5.98
CA VAL A 47 10.72 -3.29 -5.08
C VAL A 47 11.25 -4.50 -5.85
N ILE A 48 10.41 -5.12 -6.69
CA ILE A 48 10.83 -6.27 -7.49
C ILE A 48 12.02 -5.91 -8.38
N ASN A 49 11.94 -4.79 -9.11
CA ASN A 49 13.00 -4.36 -10.03
C ASN A 49 14.30 -4.01 -9.28
N SER A 50 14.20 -3.34 -8.14
CA SER A 50 15.37 -2.96 -7.32
C SER A 50 16.08 -4.18 -6.75
N ILE A 51 15.33 -5.15 -6.22
CA ILE A 51 15.88 -6.41 -5.71
C ILE A 51 16.56 -7.19 -6.86
N GLN A 52 15.90 -7.32 -8.02
CA GLN A 52 16.50 -7.98 -9.19
C GLN A 52 17.80 -7.30 -9.63
N SER A 53 17.77 -5.97 -9.78
CA SER A 53 18.94 -5.19 -10.21
C SER A 53 20.10 -5.31 -9.23
N TYR A 54 19.82 -5.24 -7.92
CA TYR A 54 20.83 -5.39 -6.89
C TYR A 54 21.42 -6.81 -6.86
N TYR A 55 20.58 -7.82 -7.02
CA TYR A 55 21.02 -9.22 -7.05
C TYR A 55 21.92 -9.51 -8.26
N LEU A 56 21.60 -8.97 -9.44
CA LEU A 56 22.43 -9.14 -10.63
C LEU A 56 23.85 -8.57 -10.46
N LEU A 57 23.99 -7.49 -9.69
CA LEU A 57 25.29 -6.83 -9.47
C LEU A 57 26.10 -7.46 -8.34
N ASN A 58 25.44 -7.84 -7.24
CA ASN A 58 26.12 -8.28 -6.01
C ASN A 58 26.07 -9.80 -5.79
N GLN A 59 25.24 -10.52 -6.54
CA GLN A 59 24.97 -11.97 -6.41
C GLN A 59 24.52 -12.44 -5.02
N LYS A 60 24.17 -11.50 -4.14
CA LYS A 60 23.81 -11.72 -2.73
C LYS A 60 22.80 -10.67 -2.30
N ILE A 61 21.85 -11.07 -1.46
CA ILE A 61 20.91 -10.18 -0.75
C ILE A 61 20.76 -10.74 0.66
N GLU A 62 21.08 -9.92 1.67
CA GLU A 62 20.83 -10.21 3.09
C GLU A 62 19.68 -9.38 3.62
N LYS A 63 19.60 -8.10 3.23
CA LYS A 63 18.51 -7.22 3.58
C LYS A 63 17.92 -6.50 2.38
N LEU A 64 16.61 -6.29 2.40
CA LEU A 64 15.91 -5.47 1.40
C LEU A 64 16.40 -4.02 1.40
N THR A 65 16.81 -3.52 2.57
CA THR A 65 17.37 -2.16 2.74
C THR A 65 18.69 -1.95 2.01
N ASP A 66 19.41 -3.03 1.67
CA ASP A 66 20.66 -2.94 0.93
C ASP A 66 20.40 -2.60 -0.55
N ALA A 67 19.23 -3.00 -1.07
CA ALA A 67 18.82 -2.79 -2.45
C ALA A 67 18.06 -1.46 -2.65
N MET A 68 17.35 -0.97 -1.62
CA MET A 68 16.59 0.27 -1.69
C MET A 68 16.16 0.80 -0.33
N GLU A 69 15.93 2.11 -0.25
CA GLU A 69 15.17 2.70 0.88
C GLU A 69 13.67 2.46 0.69
N ILE A 70 13.04 1.91 1.72
CA ILE A 70 11.61 1.64 1.74
C ILE A 70 10.97 2.53 2.79
N SER A 71 9.90 3.22 2.43
CA SER A 71 9.16 4.04 3.38
C SER A 71 8.34 3.16 4.33
N ASP A 72 8.57 3.33 5.63
CA ASP A 72 7.77 2.71 6.70
C ASP A 72 6.33 3.27 6.79
N SER A 73 5.90 4.13 5.86
CA SER A 73 4.56 4.71 5.86
C SER A 73 3.47 3.67 5.56
N ASN A 74 3.67 2.87 4.51
CA ASN A 74 2.71 1.87 4.01
C ASN A 74 3.16 0.43 4.28
N TRP A 75 4.43 0.24 4.63
CA TRP A 75 5.06 -1.06 4.70
C TRP A 75 5.62 -1.38 6.09
N LYS A 76 5.73 -2.66 6.38
CA LYS A 76 6.49 -3.25 7.48
C LYS A 76 7.66 -3.99 6.85
N VAL A 77 8.87 -3.50 7.11
CA VAL A 77 10.11 -4.05 6.56
C VAL A 77 10.72 -5.00 7.59
N GLU A 78 10.94 -6.23 7.17
CA GLU A 78 11.81 -7.22 7.81
C GLU A 78 12.97 -7.51 6.85
N ASP A 79 14.03 -8.20 7.31
CA ASP A 79 15.27 -8.36 6.54
C ASP A 79 15.04 -8.80 5.09
N LEU A 80 14.26 -9.86 4.85
CA LEU A 80 13.95 -10.36 3.48
C LEU A 80 12.47 -10.33 3.13
N LYS A 81 11.65 -9.66 3.95
CA LYS A 81 10.20 -9.70 3.85
C LYS A 81 9.62 -8.31 4.02
N LEU A 82 8.72 -7.97 3.12
CA LEU A 82 8.01 -6.71 3.09
C LEU A 82 6.51 -6.98 3.17
N THR A 83 5.86 -6.51 4.23
CA THR A 83 4.42 -6.73 4.42
C THR A 83 3.69 -5.39 4.40
N ASP A 84 2.61 -5.27 3.63
CA ASP A 84 1.77 -4.09 3.68
C ASP A 84 1.14 -3.94 5.08
N LYS A 85 0.97 -2.70 5.57
CA LYS A 85 0.37 -2.45 6.88
C LYS A 85 -1.07 -2.93 7.00
N ASN A 86 -1.82 -2.94 5.90
CA ASN A 86 -3.17 -3.50 5.85
C ASN A 86 -3.14 -5.04 5.82
N SER A 87 -1.94 -5.63 5.78
CA SER A 87 -1.69 -7.07 5.75
C SER A 87 -2.42 -7.77 4.61
N CYS A 88 -2.62 -7.07 3.49
CA CYS A 88 -3.25 -7.60 2.28
C CYS A 88 -2.24 -8.30 1.37
N LEU A 89 -0.96 -7.96 1.48
CA LEU A 89 0.10 -8.53 0.65
C LEU A 89 1.45 -8.57 1.35
N THR A 90 2.28 -9.48 0.86
CA THR A 90 3.63 -9.73 1.34
C THR A 90 4.55 -9.99 0.15
N ILE A 91 5.73 -9.38 0.14
CA ILE A 91 6.82 -9.67 -0.79
C ILE A 91 7.93 -10.33 0.04
N GLU A 92 8.41 -11.49 -0.37
CA GLU A 92 9.46 -12.21 0.33
C GLU A 92 10.51 -12.72 -0.65
N VAL A 93 11.79 -12.57 -0.31
CA VAL A 93 12.89 -13.16 -1.08
C VAL A 93 13.18 -14.55 -0.48
N LYS A 94 12.78 -15.60 -1.19
CA LYS A 94 13.04 -16.99 -0.79
C LYS A 94 14.20 -17.58 -1.59
N THR A 95 14.95 -18.47 -0.94
CA THR A 95 15.97 -19.28 -1.62
C THR A 95 15.41 -20.67 -1.82
N SER A 96 15.27 -21.10 -3.07
CA SER A 96 14.85 -22.47 -3.42
C SER A 96 15.97 -23.47 -3.16
N SER A 97 15.62 -24.75 -2.99
CA SER A 97 16.56 -25.84 -2.70
C SER A 97 17.69 -26.01 -3.72
N ASN A 98 17.55 -25.44 -4.92
CA ASN A 98 18.56 -25.44 -5.98
C ASN A 98 19.48 -24.19 -5.98
N GLN A 99 19.52 -23.42 -4.88
CA GLN A 99 20.27 -22.16 -4.74
C GLN A 99 19.74 -20.99 -5.60
N THR A 100 18.70 -21.21 -6.41
CA THR A 100 17.98 -20.16 -7.12
C THR A 100 17.18 -19.30 -6.13
N LYS A 101 17.35 -17.98 -6.18
CA LYS A 101 16.58 -17.05 -5.35
C LYS A 101 15.38 -16.52 -6.12
N ASN A 102 14.21 -16.58 -5.49
CA ASN A 102 12.95 -16.14 -6.06
C ASN A 102 12.35 -15.03 -5.20
N ILE A 103 11.73 -14.04 -5.83
CA ILE A 103 10.84 -13.09 -5.18
C ILE A 103 9.43 -13.66 -5.24
N GLU A 104 8.83 -13.91 -4.09
CA GLU A 104 7.43 -14.27 -3.98
C GLU A 104 6.61 -13.07 -3.53
N LEU A 105 5.74 -12.59 -4.42
CA LEU A 105 4.62 -11.75 -4.06
C LEU A 105 3.43 -12.65 -3.70
N VAL A 106 2.96 -12.55 -2.47
CA VAL A 106 1.77 -13.24 -1.96
C VAL A 106 0.71 -12.18 -1.67
N VAL A 107 -0.42 -12.29 -2.36
CA VAL A 107 -1.61 -11.47 -2.09
C VAL A 107 -2.62 -12.32 -1.31
N ASP A 108 -3.06 -11.82 -0.17
CA ASP A 108 -4.04 -12.50 0.69
C ASP A 108 -5.40 -12.49 -0.02
N SER A 109 -5.89 -13.69 -0.35
CA SER A 109 -7.19 -13.89 -1.00
C SER A 109 -8.35 -14.04 -0.03
N THR A 110 -8.07 -14.17 1.27
CA THR A 110 -9.06 -14.46 2.31
C THR A 110 -9.58 -13.19 2.99
N LYS A 111 -8.81 -12.09 2.92
CA LYS A 111 -9.19 -10.82 3.53
C LYS A 111 -10.09 -10.00 2.61
N GLU A 112 -11.30 -9.76 3.09
CA GLU A 112 -12.38 -9.11 2.34
C GLU A 112 -12.53 -7.61 2.66
N THR A 113 -11.51 -6.98 3.26
CA THR A 113 -11.52 -5.53 3.52
C THR A 113 -11.57 -4.76 2.20
N THR A 114 -12.16 -3.56 2.23
CA THR A 114 -12.31 -2.70 1.04
C THR A 114 -10.99 -2.47 0.33
N ILE A 115 -9.90 -2.27 1.08
CA ILE A 115 -8.57 -2.03 0.52
C ILE A 115 -7.96 -3.30 -0.12
N CYS A 116 -8.08 -4.48 0.50
CA CYS A 116 -7.57 -5.72 -0.08
C CYS A 116 -8.32 -6.11 -1.38
N LYS A 117 -9.63 -5.83 -1.44
CA LYS A 117 -10.42 -5.99 -2.68
C LYS A 117 -9.90 -5.10 -3.79
N LYS A 118 -9.78 -3.79 -3.51
CA LYS A 118 -9.26 -2.83 -4.50
C LYS A 118 -7.84 -3.15 -4.97
N LEU A 119 -6.97 -3.67 -4.10
CA LEU A 119 -5.64 -4.13 -4.49
C LEU A 119 -5.70 -5.28 -5.50
N ARG A 120 -6.59 -6.26 -5.29
CA ARG A 120 -6.82 -7.37 -6.24
C ARG A 120 -7.44 -6.88 -7.54
N ASP A 121 -8.44 -6.00 -7.46
CA ASP A 121 -9.09 -5.41 -8.64
C ASP A 121 -8.12 -4.54 -9.46
N ALA A 122 -7.11 -3.95 -8.81
CA ALA A 122 -6.04 -3.22 -9.49
C ALA A 122 -5.03 -4.13 -10.22
N GLY A 123 -5.21 -5.46 -10.16
CA GLY A 123 -4.42 -6.45 -10.87
C GLY A 123 -3.18 -6.95 -10.12
N LEU A 124 -3.09 -6.70 -8.81
CA LEU A 124 -2.08 -7.36 -7.97
C LEU A 124 -2.54 -8.79 -7.66
N VAL A 125 -1.79 -9.75 -8.19
CA VAL A 125 -1.99 -11.18 -7.98
C VAL A 125 -0.70 -11.79 -7.47
N SER A 126 -0.81 -12.89 -6.73
CA SER A 126 0.37 -13.61 -6.25
C SER A 126 1.22 -14.07 -7.43
N LYS A 127 2.51 -13.77 -7.40
CA LYS A 127 3.47 -14.09 -8.46
C LYS A 127 4.80 -14.48 -7.84
N SER A 128 5.45 -15.48 -8.43
CA SER A 128 6.85 -15.78 -8.15
C SER A 128 7.69 -15.32 -9.34
N VAL A 129 8.75 -14.58 -9.07
CA VAL A 129 9.68 -14.06 -10.08
C VAL A 129 11.07 -14.53 -9.71
N GLU A 130 11.74 -15.22 -10.63
CA GLU A 130 13.12 -15.65 -10.45
C GLU A 130 14.07 -14.44 -10.48
N LEU A 131 15.08 -14.43 -9.62
CA LEU A 131 16.09 -13.35 -9.58
C LEU A 131 17.15 -13.50 -10.68
N TYR A 132 17.38 -14.72 -11.15
CA TYR A 132 18.17 -15.07 -12.33
C TYR A 132 17.97 -16.55 -12.68
#